data_AF-A0A3E0PYU5-F1
#
_entry.id   AF-A0A3E0PYU5-F1
#
_cell.length_a   1.000
_cell.length_b   1.000
_cell.length_c   1.000
_cell.angle_alpha   90.00
_cell.angle_beta   90.00
_cell.angle_gamma   90.00
#
_symmetry.space_group_name_H-M   'P 1'
#
loop_
_entity.id
_entity.type
_entity.pdbx_description
1 polymer ?
#
loop_
_entity_poly.entity_id
_entity_poly.type
_entity_poly.pdbx_seq_one_letter_code
_entity_poly.pdbx_strand_id
1 'polypeptide(L)'
;MLSRYGRLFLWAAGWAVVAVAVALVALPVLPDPVAIHWGLDGVPDGSAPLWVLPVSAFLIALIGLALAPIFSVGREPSMEAFATVGMSGGLSLAIVLVTVSANYGIDDWRLAEEVGLLSITALFAIPVLALASGIVIGRHWYPLKVVTRSDARDEVIE
;
A
#
# COMPACT_ATOMS: atom_id res chain seq x y z
N MET A 1 -17.44 19.05 -6.11
CA MET A 1 -17.29 17.59 -6.30
C MET A 1 -15.87 17.29 -6.71
N LEU A 2 -15.18 16.35 -6.05
CA LEU A 2 -13.83 15.93 -6.44
C LEU A 2 -13.87 15.17 -7.77
N SER A 3 -12.87 15.39 -8.63
CA SER A 3 -12.67 14.61 -9.85
C SER A 3 -12.37 13.15 -9.51
N ARG A 4 -12.51 12.28 -10.52
CA ARG A 4 -12.20 10.85 -10.41
C ARG A 4 -10.76 10.60 -9.93
N TYR A 5 -9.81 11.35 -10.49
CA TYR A 5 -8.42 11.36 -10.01
C TYR A 5 -8.27 11.96 -8.61
N GLY A 6 -9.05 12.98 -8.24
CA GLY A 6 -9.02 13.53 -6.89
C GLY A 6 -9.44 12.51 -5.83
N ARG A 7 -10.41 11.64 -6.15
CA ARG A 7 -10.82 10.54 -5.27
C ARG A 7 -9.77 9.43 -5.17
N LEU A 8 -9.17 9.02 -6.30
CA LEU A 8 -8.04 8.10 -6.31
C LEU A 8 -6.86 8.64 -5.48
N PHE A 9 -6.53 9.91 -5.67
CA PHE A 9 -5.44 10.57 -4.97
C PHE A 9 -5.69 10.63 -3.45
N LEU A 10 -6.90 10.98 -3.01
CA LEU A 10 -7.23 10.99 -1.58
C LEU A 10 -7.16 9.59 -0.96
N TRP A 11 -7.62 8.57 -1.70
CA TRP A 11 -7.50 7.18 -1.27
C TRP A 11 -6.04 6.75 -1.15
N ALA A 12 -5.22 7.06 -2.16
CA ALA A 12 -3.77 6.82 -2.17
C ALA A 12 -3.08 7.50 -0.98
N ALA A 13 -3.38 8.78 -0.79
CA ALA A 13 -2.83 9.60 0.27
C ALA A 13 -3.23 9.07 1.65
N GLY A 14 -4.44 8.51 1.80
CA GLY A 14 -4.89 7.91 3.05
C GLY A 14 -3.96 6.81 3.54
N TRP A 15 -3.67 5.82 2.69
CA TRP A 15 -2.76 4.71 3.06
C TRP A 15 -1.33 5.19 3.29
N ALA A 16 -0.83 6.07 2.42
CA ALA A 16 0.51 6.66 2.55
C ALA A 16 0.67 7.40 3.89
N VAL A 17 -0.30 8.24 4.23
CA VAL A 17 -0.31 9.01 5.47
C VAL A 17 -0.37 8.09 6.68
N VAL A 18 -1.18 7.04 6.65
CA VAL A 18 -1.24 6.08 7.75
C VAL A 18 0.10 5.36 7.93
N ALA A 19 0.71 4.85 6.86
CA ALA A 19 2.01 4.18 6.95
C ALA A 19 3.11 5.11 7.48
N VAL A 20 3.19 6.33 6.96
CA VAL A 20 4.16 7.34 7.42
C VAL A 20 3.88 7.76 8.87
N ALA A 21 2.62 7.98 9.24
CA ALA A 21 2.25 8.36 10.60
C ALA A 21 2.63 7.27 11.62
N VAL A 22 2.36 5.99 11.31
CA VAL A 22 2.77 4.86 12.15
C VAL A 22 4.29 4.84 12.30
N ALA A 23 5.03 4.99 11.19
CA ALA A 23 6.49 5.02 11.23
C ALA A 23 7.03 6.17 12.10
N LEU A 24 6.46 7.39 11.96
CA LEU A 24 6.86 8.57 12.73
C LEU A 24 6.55 8.42 14.22
N VAL A 25 5.38 7.87 14.56
CA VAL A 25 4.98 7.62 15.95
C VAL A 25 5.86 6.56 16.60
N ALA A 26 6.35 5.58 15.84
CA ALA A 26 7.20 4.52 16.35
C ALA A 26 8.66 4.95 16.57
N LEU A 27 9.17 6.01 15.91
CA LEU A 27 10.59 6.39 16.00
C LEU A 27 11.17 6.43 17.43
N PRO A 28 10.48 6.99 18.45
CA PRO A 28 11.06 7.11 19.79
C PRO A 28 11.29 5.78 20.52
N VAL A 29 10.74 4.67 20.04
CA VAL A 29 10.76 3.35 20.69
C VAL A 29 11.50 2.28 19.88
N LEU A 30 12.21 2.70 18.84
CA LEU A 30 12.99 1.83 17.95
C LEU A 30 14.49 2.13 18.09
N PRO A 31 15.35 1.11 17.89
CA PRO A 31 16.79 1.32 17.84
C PRO A 31 17.20 2.13 16.61
N ASP A 32 18.34 2.84 16.71
CA ASP A 32 19.02 3.46 15.57
C ASP A 32 20.47 2.94 15.50
N PRO A 33 20.82 2.09 14.51
CA PRO A 33 20.03 1.71 13.34
C PRO A 33 18.92 0.69 13.66
N VAL A 34 17.94 0.57 12.76
CA VAL A 34 16.79 -0.35 12.86
C VAL A 34 16.96 -1.53 11.89
N ALA A 35 16.53 -2.73 12.29
CA ALA A 35 16.53 -3.88 11.39
C ALA A 35 15.45 -3.66 10.31
N ILE A 36 15.85 -3.80 9.05
CA ILE A 36 14.95 -3.63 7.89
C ILE A 36 14.94 -4.84 6.96
N HIS A 37 15.83 -5.81 7.20
CA HIS A 37 15.95 -7.01 6.40
C HIS A 37 16.19 -8.21 7.32
N TRP A 38 15.57 -9.33 6.94
CA TRP A 38 15.66 -10.61 7.61
C TRP A 38 16.04 -11.67 6.59
N GLY A 39 16.93 -12.58 7.00
CA GLY A 39 17.34 -13.72 6.21
C GLY A 39 16.19 -14.69 5.96
N LEU A 40 16.43 -15.72 5.14
CA LEU A 40 15.43 -16.77 4.88
C LEU A 40 15.12 -17.63 6.12
N ASP A 41 16.01 -17.61 7.11
CA ASP A 41 15.83 -18.20 8.44
C ASP A 41 15.02 -17.29 9.38
N GLY A 42 14.64 -16.09 8.94
CA GLY A 42 13.88 -15.12 9.72
C GLY A 42 14.73 -14.29 10.68
N VAL A 43 16.06 -14.46 10.70
CA VAL A 43 16.98 -13.72 11.58
C VAL A 43 17.33 -12.37 10.97
N PRO A 44 17.40 -11.27 11.75
CA PRO A 44 17.82 -9.97 11.23
C PRO A 44 19.26 -10.02 10.70
N ASP A 45 19.45 -9.67 9.43
CA ASP A 45 20.76 -9.70 8.75
C ASP A 45 21.11 -8.36 8.05
N GLY A 46 20.21 -7.38 8.10
CA GLY A 46 20.42 -6.05 7.54
C GLY A 46 19.70 -4.93 8.30
N SER A 47 20.37 -3.79 8.41
CA SER A 47 19.84 -2.60 9.10
C SER A 47 20.04 -1.32 8.29
N ALA A 48 19.29 -0.29 8.67
CA ALA A 48 19.40 1.05 8.11
C ALA A 48 19.20 2.11 9.19
N PRO A 49 19.64 3.36 8.95
CA PRO A 49 19.31 4.48 9.84
C PRO A 49 17.81 4.59 10.06
N LEU A 50 17.41 4.90 11.28
CA LEU A 50 16.01 4.90 11.71
C LEU A 50 15.08 5.79 10.85
N TRP A 51 15.60 6.91 10.33
CA TRP A 51 14.84 7.81 9.45
C TRP A 51 14.42 7.18 8.11
N VAL A 52 15.06 6.08 7.70
CA VAL A 52 14.72 5.37 6.46
C VAL A 52 13.31 4.78 6.52
N LEU A 53 12.81 4.44 7.71
CA LEU A 53 11.48 3.84 7.86
C LEU A 53 10.34 4.74 7.34
N PRO A 54 10.15 5.99 7.81
CA PRO A 54 9.12 6.88 7.27
C PRO A 54 9.38 7.28 5.81
N VAL A 55 10.65 7.41 5.38
CA VAL A 55 10.98 7.77 4.00
C VAL A 55 10.61 6.65 3.02
N SER A 56 10.99 5.40 3.32
CA SER A 56 10.65 4.24 2.52
C SER A 56 9.13 4.03 2.44
N ALA A 57 8.42 4.20 3.55
CA ALA A 57 6.96 4.15 3.56
C ALA A 57 6.34 5.16 2.58
N PHE A 58 6.81 6.42 2.62
CA PHE A 58 6.38 7.45 1.70
C PHE A 58 6.71 7.11 0.23
N LEU A 59 7.92 6.64 -0.05
CA LEU A 59 8.36 6.32 -1.40
C LEU A 59 7.58 5.14 -2.01
N ILE A 60 7.30 4.08 -1.26
CA ILE A 60 6.51 2.93 -1.74
C ILE A 60 5.11 3.38 -2.14
N ALA A 61 4.48 4.24 -1.34
CA ALA A 61 3.17 4.78 -1.67
C ALA A 61 3.20 5.69 -2.90
N LEU A 62 4.25 6.53 -3.05
CA LEU A 62 4.44 7.35 -4.24
C LEU A 62 4.64 6.51 -5.51
N ILE A 63 5.36 5.39 -5.43
CA ILE A 63 5.52 4.47 -6.56
C ILE A 63 4.16 3.94 -7.01
N GLY A 64 3.31 3.51 -6.08
CA GLY A 64 1.94 3.07 -6.41
C GLY A 64 1.14 4.14 -7.14
N LEU A 65 1.23 5.40 -6.68
CA LEU A 65 0.58 6.52 -7.34
C LEU A 65 1.17 6.80 -8.73
N ALA A 66 2.49 6.72 -8.88
CA ALA A 66 3.19 6.95 -10.15
C ALA A 66 2.89 5.85 -11.20
N LEU A 67 2.58 4.63 -10.76
CA LEU A 67 2.20 3.52 -11.63
C LEU A 67 0.71 3.52 -12.02
N ALA A 68 -0.14 4.24 -11.28
CA ALA A 68 -1.58 4.31 -11.55
C ALA A 68 -1.97 4.70 -13.00
N PRO A 69 -1.26 5.63 -13.68
CA PRO A 69 -1.56 5.99 -15.07
C PRO A 69 -1.39 4.84 -16.06
N ILE A 70 -0.49 3.88 -15.81
CA ILE A 70 -0.26 2.72 -16.69
C ILE A 70 -1.54 1.89 -16.84
N PHE A 71 -2.34 1.86 -15.78
CA PHE A 71 -3.59 1.11 -15.73
C PHE A 71 -4.79 1.95 -16.13
N SER A 72 -4.64 3.26 -16.32
CA SER A 72 -5.75 4.17 -16.63
C SER A 72 -6.13 4.10 -18.12
N VAL A 73 -7.43 4.24 -18.43
CA VAL A 73 -7.93 4.26 -19.81
C VAL A 73 -8.37 5.68 -20.15
N GLY A 74 -7.65 6.33 -21.06
CA GLY A 74 -7.89 7.74 -21.40
C GLY A 74 -7.61 8.69 -20.23
N ARG A 75 -8.56 9.59 -19.92
CA ARG A 75 -8.48 10.51 -18.76
C ARG A 75 -9.27 10.01 -17.56
N GLU A 76 -9.47 8.71 -17.45
CA GLU A 76 -10.26 8.12 -16.37
C GLU A 76 -9.45 7.00 -15.70
N PRO A 77 -9.28 7.05 -14.37
CA PRO A 77 -8.64 5.95 -13.65
C PRO A 77 -9.53 4.70 -13.71
N SER A 78 -8.92 3.56 -13.99
CA SER A 78 -9.56 2.25 -14.05
C SER A 78 -9.65 1.61 -12.66
N MET A 79 -10.36 0.49 -12.55
CA MET A 79 -10.41 -0.30 -11.31
C MET A 79 -9.03 -0.84 -10.94
N GLU A 80 -8.22 -1.19 -11.95
CA GLU A 80 -6.84 -1.64 -11.84
C GLU A 80 -5.94 -0.53 -11.27
N ALA A 81 -6.17 0.73 -11.64
CA ALA A 81 -5.45 1.87 -11.07
C ALA A 81 -5.73 2.03 -9.56
N PHE A 82 -6.99 1.88 -9.13
CA PHE A 82 -7.34 1.89 -7.70
C PHE A 82 -6.74 0.69 -6.95
N ALA A 83 -6.75 -0.48 -7.57
CA ALA A 83 -6.16 -1.71 -7.04
C ALA A 83 -4.65 -1.57 -6.82
N THR A 84 -3.91 -1.11 -7.83
CA THR A 84 -2.46 -0.90 -7.75
C THR A 84 -2.09 0.07 -6.64
N VAL A 85 -2.77 1.22 -6.59
CA VAL A 85 -2.54 2.25 -5.57
C VAL A 85 -2.85 1.73 -4.17
N GLY A 86 -3.99 1.05 -3.98
CA GLY A 86 -4.36 0.45 -2.70
C GLY A 86 -3.35 -0.60 -2.26
N MET A 87 -2.91 -1.47 -3.17
CA MET A 87 -1.93 -2.52 -2.88
C MET A 87 -0.58 -1.94 -2.45
N SER A 88 -0.07 -0.90 -3.12
CA SER A 88 1.19 -0.25 -2.74
C SER A 88 1.10 0.42 -1.36
N GLY A 89 0.00 1.12 -1.08
CA GLY A 89 -0.23 1.73 0.24
C GLY A 89 -0.36 0.69 1.35
N GLY A 90 -1.11 -0.39 1.11
CA GLY A 90 -1.23 -1.51 2.06
C GLY A 90 0.09 -2.23 2.30
N LEU A 91 0.90 -2.43 1.26
CA LEU A 91 2.24 -3.03 1.38
C LEU A 91 3.17 -2.14 2.20
N SER A 92 3.15 -0.83 1.94
CA SER A 92 3.91 0.14 2.74
C SER A 92 3.56 0.05 4.23
N LEU A 93 2.27 0.04 4.57
CA LEU A 93 1.84 -0.08 5.96
C LEU A 93 2.24 -1.42 6.57
N ALA A 94 2.10 -2.52 5.82
CA ALA A 94 2.43 -3.85 6.31
C ALA A 94 3.93 -3.99 6.63
N ILE A 95 4.80 -3.47 5.77
CA ILE A 95 6.25 -3.41 6.01
C ILE A 95 6.53 -2.62 7.28
N VAL A 96 5.96 -1.42 7.42
CA VAL A 96 6.14 -0.59 8.62
C VAL A 96 5.70 -1.34 9.88
N LEU A 97 4.53 -1.98 9.87
CA LEU A 97 4.02 -2.69 11.05
C LEU A 97 4.91 -3.87 11.44
N VAL A 98 5.37 -4.69 10.48
CA VAL A 98 6.27 -5.82 10.74
C VAL A 98 7.62 -5.32 11.25
N THR A 99 8.19 -4.28 10.65
CA THR A 99 9.45 -3.69 11.10
C THR A 99 9.31 -3.13 12.51
N VAL A 100 8.25 -2.37 12.80
CA VAL A 100 8.01 -1.80 14.12
C VAL A 100 7.81 -2.89 15.15
N SER A 101 7.01 -3.92 14.87
CA SER A 101 6.75 -4.99 15.84
C SER A 101 8.03 -5.76 16.18
N ALA A 102 8.85 -6.10 15.18
CA ALA A 102 10.07 -6.87 15.39
C ALA A 102 11.17 -6.08 16.11
N ASN A 103 11.13 -4.74 16.03
CA ASN A 103 12.12 -3.87 16.64
C ASN A 103 11.59 -3.13 17.90
N TYR A 104 10.40 -3.48 18.40
CA TYR A 104 9.77 -2.71 19.47
C TYR A 104 10.47 -2.94 20.81
N GLY A 105 10.96 -1.85 21.42
CA GLY A 105 11.48 -1.90 22.80
C GLY A 105 12.82 -2.61 22.95
N ILE A 106 13.58 -2.76 21.86
CA ILE A 106 14.96 -3.28 21.88
C ILE A 106 15.96 -2.16 21.57
N ASP A 107 17.18 -2.27 22.10
CA ASP A 107 18.22 -1.25 21.93
C ASP A 107 19.22 -1.55 20.80
N ASP A 108 19.33 -2.81 20.35
CA ASP A 108 20.21 -3.24 19.25
C ASP A 108 19.38 -4.00 18.20
N TRP A 109 19.45 -3.55 16.95
CA TRP A 109 18.75 -4.17 15.82
C TRP A 109 19.07 -5.66 15.63
N ARG A 110 20.24 -6.12 16.07
CA ARG A 110 20.63 -7.55 15.99
C ARG A 110 19.79 -8.44 16.89
N LEU A 111 19.10 -7.85 17.86
CA LEU A 111 18.18 -8.52 18.78
C LEU A 111 16.72 -8.42 18.31
N ALA A 112 16.47 -7.90 17.11
CA ALA A 112 15.13 -7.84 16.55
C ALA A 112 14.51 -9.23 16.48
N GLU A 113 13.22 -9.31 16.78
CA GLU A 113 12.49 -10.57 16.73
C GLU A 113 12.56 -11.20 15.34
N GLU A 114 12.51 -12.53 15.31
CA GLU A 114 12.48 -13.27 14.06
C GLU A 114 11.17 -13.01 13.30
N VAL A 115 11.29 -12.75 12.00
CA VAL A 115 10.13 -12.58 11.13
C VAL A 115 9.69 -13.94 10.60
N GLY A 116 8.74 -14.56 11.33
CA GLY A 116 8.17 -15.86 10.98
C GLY A 116 6.97 -15.81 10.02
N LEU A 117 6.35 -16.98 9.81
CA LEU A 117 5.24 -17.18 8.86
C LEU A 117 4.03 -16.26 9.11
N LEU A 118 3.75 -15.90 10.36
CA LEU A 118 2.64 -15.00 10.69
C LEU A 118 2.89 -13.58 10.17
N SER A 119 4.11 -13.06 10.35
CA SER A 119 4.52 -11.75 9.84
C SER A 119 4.52 -11.73 8.31
N ILE A 120 4.96 -12.82 7.67
CA ILE A 120 4.86 -13.01 6.22
C ILE A 120 3.38 -13.00 5.78
N THR A 121 2.49 -13.68 6.51
CA THR A 121 1.06 -13.69 6.22
C THR A 121 0.47 -12.29 6.33
N ALA A 122 0.82 -11.52 7.37
CA ALA A 122 0.39 -10.14 7.54
C ALA A 122 0.88 -9.22 6.40
N LEU A 123 2.11 -9.44 5.93
CA LEU A 123 2.72 -8.72 4.81
C LEU A 123 1.89 -8.81 3.53
N PHE A 124 1.19 -9.93 3.31
CA PHE A 124 0.31 -10.12 2.15
C PHE A 124 -1.17 -9.84 2.44
N ALA A 125 -1.65 -10.11 3.66
CA ALA A 125 -3.04 -9.91 4.02
C ALA A 125 -3.46 -8.43 3.96
N ILE A 126 -2.63 -7.52 4.46
CA ILE A 126 -2.94 -6.08 4.49
C ILE A 126 -3.03 -5.48 3.07
N PRO A 127 -2.07 -5.74 2.14
CA PRO A 127 -2.23 -5.34 0.74
C PRO A 127 -3.50 -5.91 0.07
N VAL A 128 -3.86 -7.16 0.37
CA VAL A 128 -5.08 -7.78 -0.18
C VAL A 128 -6.34 -7.10 0.37
N LEU A 129 -6.37 -6.72 1.64
CA LEU A 129 -7.47 -5.93 2.21
C LEU A 129 -7.52 -4.52 1.61
N ALA A 130 -6.37 -3.88 1.39
CA ALA A 130 -6.28 -2.58 0.73
C ALA A 130 -6.73 -2.64 -0.74
N LEU A 131 -6.42 -3.74 -1.44
CA LEU A 131 -6.94 -4.07 -2.76
C LEU A 131 -8.47 -4.23 -2.74
N ALA A 132 -8.99 -5.08 -1.85
CA ALA A 132 -10.42 -5.36 -1.75
C ALA A 132 -11.23 -4.10 -1.43
N SER A 133 -10.75 -3.26 -0.51
CA SER A 133 -11.36 -1.96 -0.20
C SER A 133 -11.28 -0.99 -1.38
N GLY A 134 -10.16 -0.95 -2.10
CA GLY A 134 -10.01 -0.19 -3.35
C GLY A 134 -11.04 -0.61 -4.42
N ILE A 135 -11.30 -1.90 -4.58
CA ILE A 135 -12.32 -2.42 -5.50
C ILE A 135 -13.74 -2.05 -5.03
N VAL A 136 -14.06 -2.17 -3.75
CA VAL A 136 -15.39 -1.82 -3.20
C VAL A 136 -15.66 -0.32 -3.34
N ILE A 137 -14.69 0.52 -2.98
CA ILE A 137 -14.79 1.97 -3.11
C ILE A 137 -14.83 2.40 -4.57
N GLY A 138 -14.01 1.77 -5.41
CA GLY A 138 -14.10 1.89 -6.87
C GLY A 138 -15.50 1.55 -7.37
N ARG A 139 -16.09 0.43 -6.97
CA ARG A 139 -17.46 0.09 -7.39
C ARG A 139 -18.52 1.10 -6.93
N HIS A 140 -18.36 1.67 -5.74
CA HIS A 140 -19.29 2.70 -5.23
C HIS A 140 -19.17 4.03 -5.99
N TRP A 141 -17.97 4.40 -6.43
CA TRP A 141 -17.73 5.63 -7.18
C TRP A 141 -17.85 5.47 -8.70
N TYR A 142 -17.86 4.22 -9.18
CA TYR A 142 -17.87 3.83 -10.58
C TYR A 142 -18.87 2.66 -10.76
N PRO A 143 -20.20 2.93 -10.80
CA PRO A 143 -21.16 1.89 -11.13
C PRO A 143 -20.82 1.37 -12.53
N LEU A 144 -20.57 0.05 -12.64
CA LEU A 144 -20.37 -0.61 -13.92
C LEU A 144 -21.59 -0.29 -14.79
N LYS A 145 -21.39 0.43 -15.90
CA LYS A 145 -22.43 0.51 -16.93
C LYS A 145 -22.56 -0.90 -17.48
N VAL A 146 -23.63 -1.57 -17.11
CA VAL A 146 -24.04 -2.82 -17.76
C VAL A 146 -24.46 -2.42 -19.16
N VAL A 147 -23.58 -2.56 -20.15
CA VAL A 147 -23.97 -2.44 -21.55
C VAL A 147 -24.81 -3.67 -21.84
N THR A 148 -26.12 -3.50 -21.80
CA THR A 148 -27.05 -4.54 -22.25
C THR A 148 -26.90 -4.70 -23.76
N ARG A 149 -26.91 -5.94 -24.25
CA ARG A 149 -26.70 -6.31 -25.66
C ARG A 149 -27.68 -5.62 -26.64
N SER A 150 -28.74 -4.96 -26.14
CA SER A 150 -29.65 -4.10 -26.89
C SER A 150 -28.94 -2.87 -27.48
N ASP A 151 -28.09 -2.21 -26.69
CA ASP A 151 -27.57 -0.88 -27.02
C ASP A 151 -26.53 -0.95 -28.15
N ALA A 152 -25.87 -2.11 -28.30
CA ALA A 152 -24.91 -2.36 -29.37
C ALA A 152 -25.55 -2.64 -30.74
N ARG A 153 -26.88 -2.83 -30.82
CA ARG A 153 -27.58 -2.99 -32.11
C ARG A 153 -27.97 -1.67 -32.76
N ASP A 154 -28.11 -0.62 -31.97
CA ASP A 154 -28.58 0.68 -32.47
C ASP A 154 -27.44 1.50 -33.12
N GLU A 155 -26.18 1.20 -32.80
CA GLU A 155 -25.00 1.88 -33.39
C GLU A 155 -24.56 1.33 -34.76
N VAL A 156 -25.13 0.21 -35.23
CA VAL A 156 -24.76 -0.42 -36.51
C VAL A 156 -25.69 0.02 -37.67
N ILE A 157 -26.73 0.81 -37.37
CA ILE A 157 -27.69 1.30 -38.35
C ILE A 157 -27.70 2.84 -38.35
N GLU A 158 -26.57 3.45 -38.72
CA GLU A 158 -26.52 4.81 -39.31
C GLU A 158 -25.50 4.86 -40.45
#